data_AF-A0A428SD14-F1
#
_entry.id   AF-A0A428SD14-F1
#
_cell.length_a   1.000
_cell.length_b   1.000
_cell.length_c   1.000
_cell.angle_alpha   90.00
_cell.angle_beta   90.00
_cell.angle_gamma   90.00
#
_symmetry.space_group_name_H-M   'P 1'
#
loop_
_entity.id
_entity.type
_entity.pdbx_description
1 polymer ?
#
loop_
_entity_poly.entity_id
_entity_poly.type
_entity_poly.pdbx_seq_one_letter_code
_entity_poly.pdbx_strand_id
1 'polypeptide(L)'
;MAITTSHGPTRFRTIFSPPNITQTCSAKPGMQICVAYEALFELDKKYHTSPPDLYALAEAKPVAEYASLQTKAEHAGRLMAALHKKTEKIYGDVKSLPDGSAKDRKRRLIRVWTKIALVLIKEDIREVYDAEIKGNIVKGLHKVCGQRWKKMKLD
;
A
#
# COMPACT_ATOMS: atom_id res chain seq x y z
N MET A 1 70.64 24.96 6.33
CA MET A 1 70.38 23.82 7.23
C MET A 1 69.02 23.24 6.91
N ALA A 2 68.94 21.92 6.90
CA ALA A 2 67.89 21.11 6.28
C ALA A 2 66.63 20.91 7.14
N ILE A 3 65.57 20.52 6.45
CA ILE A 3 64.25 20.04 6.87
C ILE A 3 64.39 18.75 7.72
N THR A 4 63.50 18.54 8.70
CA THR A 4 62.68 17.30 8.79
C THR A 4 61.60 17.39 9.88
N THR A 5 60.36 17.23 9.42
CA THR A 5 59.15 16.87 10.16
C THR A 5 59.12 15.36 10.42
N SER A 6 58.78 14.95 11.63
CA SER A 6 58.51 13.55 12.03
C SER A 6 57.17 13.56 12.79
N HIS A 7 56.02 13.25 12.18
CA HIS A 7 55.47 11.92 11.88
C HIS A 7 55.42 10.95 13.08
N GLY A 8 54.52 11.22 14.03
CA GLY A 8 53.95 10.20 14.91
C GLY A 8 52.58 9.73 14.37
N PRO A 9 52.32 8.42 14.22
CA PRO A 9 51.03 7.93 13.73
C PRO A 9 50.07 7.66 14.88
N THR A 10 49.30 8.66 15.31
CA THR A 10 48.16 8.40 16.20
C THR A 10 46.97 7.98 15.35
N ARG A 11 46.82 6.65 15.17
CA ARG A 11 45.60 6.04 14.65
C ARG A 11 44.43 6.33 15.59
N PHE A 12 43.68 7.40 15.33
CA PHE A 12 42.27 7.46 15.72
C PHE A 12 41.43 7.29 14.46
N ARG A 13 40.83 6.10 14.36
CA ARG A 13 39.79 5.79 13.40
C ARG A 13 38.68 6.83 13.53
N THR A 14 38.57 7.71 12.56
CA THR A 14 37.27 8.10 12.02
C THR A 14 36.54 6.80 11.66
N ILE A 15 35.37 6.60 12.25
CA ILE A 15 34.11 6.14 11.64
C ILE A 15 33.13 6.15 12.83
N PHE A 16 32.67 7.33 13.21
CA PHE A 16 31.30 7.44 13.68
C PHE A 16 30.46 7.37 12.41
N SER A 17 30.11 6.15 12.00
CA SER A 17 28.96 5.98 11.11
C SER A 17 27.78 6.63 11.84
N PRO A 18 27.05 7.58 11.22
CA PRO A 18 25.77 7.96 11.78
C PRO A 18 24.94 6.68 11.97
N PRO A 19 24.19 6.53 13.07
CA PRO A 19 23.16 5.50 13.11
C PRO A 19 22.32 5.70 11.86
N ASN A 20 22.19 4.61 11.09
CA ASN A 20 21.42 4.55 9.87
C ASN A 20 19.95 4.80 10.25
N ILE A 21 19.60 6.09 10.38
CA ILE A 21 18.25 6.54 10.66
C ILE A 21 17.45 6.17 9.42
N THR A 22 16.61 5.16 9.61
CA THR A 22 15.51 4.78 8.76
C THR A 22 15.90 4.31 7.36
N GLN A 23 16.18 3.00 7.25
CA GLN A 23 15.51 2.23 6.20
C GLN A 23 14.01 2.55 6.29
N THR A 24 13.56 3.54 5.52
CA THR A 24 12.21 3.49 4.97
C THR A 24 12.22 2.26 4.08
N CYS A 25 11.85 1.11 4.67
CA CYS A 25 11.48 -0.08 3.92
C CYS A 25 10.35 0.33 3.00
N SER A 26 10.69 0.79 1.79
CA SER A 26 9.76 0.90 0.69
C SER A 26 9.32 -0.53 0.42
N ALA A 27 8.23 -0.94 1.07
CA ALA A 27 7.63 -2.24 0.85
C ALA A 27 7.39 -2.33 -0.65
N LYS A 28 8.02 -3.32 -1.31
CA LYS A 28 7.91 -3.54 -2.75
C LYS A 28 6.44 -3.39 -3.17
N PRO A 29 6.11 -2.79 -4.33
CA PRO A 29 4.73 -2.54 -4.74
C PRO A 29 3.79 -3.76 -4.56
N GLY A 30 4.27 -4.96 -4.89
CA GLY A 30 3.54 -6.21 -4.65
C GLY A 30 3.15 -6.47 -3.19
N MET A 31 4.00 -6.12 -2.22
CA MET A 31 3.67 -6.25 -0.79
C MET A 31 2.52 -5.34 -0.38
N GLN A 32 2.42 -4.13 -0.94
CA GLN A 32 1.33 -3.22 -0.63
C GLN A 32 0.00 -3.73 -1.20
N ILE A 33 0.03 -4.35 -2.38
CA ILE A 33 -1.13 -5.07 -2.95
C ILE A 33 -1.56 -6.19 -2.01
N CYS A 34 -0.63 -7.04 -1.56
CA CYS A 34 -0.95 -8.14 -0.64
C CYS A 34 -1.55 -7.65 0.67
N VAL A 35 -0.99 -6.57 1.25
CA VAL A 35 -1.49 -5.98 2.49
C VAL A 35 -2.89 -5.38 2.31
N ALA A 36 -3.23 -4.85 1.13
CA ALA A 36 -4.58 -4.37 0.85
C ALA A 36 -5.59 -5.52 0.81
N TYR A 37 -5.26 -6.63 0.14
CA TYR A 37 -6.10 -7.81 0.09
C TYR A 37 -6.22 -8.53 1.44
N GLU A 38 -5.14 -8.62 2.21
CA GLU A 38 -5.16 -9.13 3.60
C GLU A 38 -6.16 -8.36 4.47
N ALA A 39 -6.08 -7.03 4.44
CA ALA A 39 -6.99 -6.20 5.21
C ALA A 39 -8.45 -6.37 4.73
N LEU A 40 -8.65 -6.62 3.43
CA LEU A 40 -9.97 -6.91 2.88
C LEU A 40 -10.51 -8.27 3.38
N PHE A 41 -9.65 -9.29 3.48
CA PHE A 41 -10.00 -10.62 3.99
C PHE A 41 -10.35 -10.62 5.47
N GLU A 42 -9.57 -9.89 6.27
CA GLU A 42 -9.86 -9.69 7.69
C GLU A 42 -11.22 -9.00 7.92
N LEU A 43 -11.71 -8.25 6.94
CA LEU A 43 -12.99 -7.54 7.04
C LEU A 43 -14.20 -8.45 6.83
N ASP A 44 -14.12 -9.37 5.85
CA ASP A 44 -15.22 -10.27 5.49
C ASP A 44 -14.68 -11.52 4.79
N LYS A 45 -15.02 -12.70 5.34
CA LYS A 45 -14.55 -14.01 4.85
C LYS A 45 -14.92 -14.28 3.39
N LYS A 46 -16.00 -13.66 2.87
CA LYS A 46 -16.41 -13.86 1.46
C LYS A 46 -15.29 -13.53 0.47
N TYR A 47 -14.44 -12.55 0.81
CA TYR A 47 -13.39 -12.09 -0.08
C TYR A 47 -12.24 -13.10 -0.22
N HIS A 48 -12.09 -14.06 0.72
CA HIS A 48 -11.09 -15.15 0.58
C HIS A 48 -11.43 -16.10 -0.59
N THR A 49 -12.72 -16.34 -0.79
CA THR A 49 -13.21 -17.30 -1.80
C THR A 49 -13.22 -16.64 -3.18
N SER A 50 -13.67 -15.39 -3.24
CA SER A 50 -13.76 -14.61 -4.47
C SER A 50 -13.20 -13.19 -4.25
N PRO A 51 -11.88 -13.01 -4.32
CA PRO A 51 -11.26 -11.69 -4.17
C PRO A 51 -11.78 -10.74 -5.26
N PRO A 52 -12.31 -9.56 -4.90
CA PRO A 52 -12.89 -8.63 -5.86
C PRO A 52 -11.80 -7.80 -6.53
N ASP A 53 -12.11 -7.30 -7.73
CA ASP A 53 -11.27 -6.29 -8.37
C ASP A 53 -11.36 -4.98 -7.57
N LEU A 54 -10.20 -4.38 -7.28
CA LEU A 54 -10.10 -3.17 -6.48
C LEU A 54 -10.73 -1.95 -7.17
N TYR A 55 -10.67 -1.84 -8.50
CA TYR A 55 -11.36 -0.77 -9.23
C TYR A 55 -12.87 -0.93 -9.13
N ALA A 56 -13.39 -2.15 -9.34
CA ALA A 56 -14.80 -2.45 -9.16
C ALA A 56 -15.27 -2.15 -7.72
N LEU A 57 -14.47 -2.54 -6.72
CA LEU A 57 -14.77 -2.28 -5.31
C LEU A 57 -14.83 -0.77 -5.02
N ALA A 58 -13.89 0.00 -5.59
CA ALA A 58 -13.84 1.46 -5.47
C ALA A 58 -14.85 2.20 -6.37
N GLU A 59 -15.61 1.50 -7.21
CA GLU A 59 -16.50 2.09 -8.24
C GLU A 59 -15.74 3.06 -9.17
N ALA A 60 -14.50 2.71 -9.49
CA ALA A 60 -13.63 3.50 -10.36
C ALA A 60 -13.34 2.76 -11.67
N LYS A 61 -13.03 3.52 -12.73
CA LYS A 61 -12.57 2.95 -14.02
C LYS A 61 -11.05 3.01 -14.08
N PRO A 62 -10.35 1.96 -14.54
CA PRO A 62 -8.90 2.02 -14.71
C PRO A 62 -8.47 3.08 -15.73
N VAL A 63 -7.26 3.59 -15.57
CA VAL A 63 -6.62 4.46 -16.56
C VAL A 63 -5.93 3.62 -17.64
N ALA A 64 -5.91 4.12 -18.88
CA ALA A 64 -5.17 3.49 -19.96
C ALA A 64 -3.65 3.68 -19.73
N GLU A 65 -2.86 2.66 -20.08
CA GLU A 65 -1.40 2.62 -19.89
C GLU A 65 -0.70 3.80 -20.59
N TYR A 66 -1.14 4.14 -21.81
CA TYR A 66 -0.60 5.23 -22.63
C TYR A 66 -1.34 6.57 -22.45
N ALA A 67 -2.10 6.74 -21.36
CA ALA A 67 -2.76 8.01 -21.07
C ALA A 67 -1.73 9.12 -20.81
N SER A 68 -2.03 10.35 -21.25
CA SER A 68 -1.19 11.52 -20.98
C SER A 68 -1.08 11.77 -19.46
N LEU A 69 -0.03 12.48 -19.04
CA LEU A 69 0.16 12.86 -17.63
C LEU A 69 -1.07 13.58 -17.05
N GLN A 70 -1.69 14.47 -17.84
CA GLN A 70 -2.91 15.18 -17.46
C GLN A 70 -4.07 14.21 -17.23
N THR A 71 -4.27 13.25 -18.14
CA THR A 71 -5.32 12.22 -17.98
C THR A 71 -5.06 11.31 -16.77
N LYS A 72 -3.79 10.97 -16.48
CA LYS A 72 -3.40 10.22 -15.28
C LYS A 72 -3.70 11.00 -14.00
N ALA A 73 -3.39 12.30 -13.97
CA ALA A 73 -3.68 13.18 -12.84
C ALA A 73 -5.19 13.35 -12.60
N GLU A 74 -5.97 13.57 -13.67
CA GLU A 74 -7.43 13.63 -13.59
C GLU A 74 -8.03 12.30 -13.12
N HIS A 75 -7.49 11.17 -13.58
CA HIS A 75 -7.91 9.86 -13.13
C HIS A 75 -7.64 9.68 -11.63
N ALA A 76 -6.46 10.06 -11.13
CA ALA A 76 -6.15 10.03 -9.71
C ALA A 76 -7.11 10.92 -8.89
N GLY A 77 -7.44 12.11 -9.41
CA GLY A 77 -8.43 13.00 -8.80
C GLY A 77 -9.84 12.38 -8.73
N ARG A 78 -10.32 11.79 -9.83
CA ARG A 78 -11.62 11.08 -9.87
C ARG A 78 -11.65 9.89 -8.91
N LEU A 79 -10.56 9.13 -8.84
CA LEU A 79 -10.41 7.99 -7.94
C LEU A 79 -10.43 8.46 -6.47
N MET A 80 -9.69 9.52 -6.14
CA MET A 80 -9.70 10.14 -4.81
C MET A 80 -11.11 10.59 -4.41
N ALA A 81 -11.85 11.23 -5.33
CA ALA A 81 -13.22 11.65 -5.08
C ALA A 81 -14.16 10.46 -4.82
N ALA A 82 -14.05 9.38 -5.61
CA ALA A 82 -14.85 8.16 -5.43
C ALA A 82 -14.56 7.49 -4.07
N LEU A 83 -13.29 7.38 -3.70
CA LEU A 83 -12.87 6.84 -2.41
C LEU A 83 -13.29 7.74 -1.24
N HIS A 84 -13.22 9.06 -1.40
CA HIS A 84 -13.72 10.01 -0.43
C HIS A 84 -15.22 9.80 -0.18
N LYS A 85 -16.03 9.76 -1.23
CA LYS A 85 -17.48 9.52 -1.13
C LYS A 85 -17.82 8.22 -0.39
N LYS A 86 -17.05 7.14 -0.64
CA LYS A 86 -17.25 5.86 0.08
C LYS A 86 -16.88 5.94 1.56
N THR A 87 -15.83 6.69 1.89
CA THR A 87 -15.31 6.77 3.25
C THR A 87 -15.97 7.85 4.10
N GLU A 88 -16.53 8.90 3.49
CA GLU A 88 -17.17 10.04 4.16
C GLU A 88 -18.25 9.61 5.16
N LYS A 89 -19.18 8.76 4.71
CA LYS A 89 -20.23 8.20 5.59
C LYS A 89 -19.63 7.43 6.76
N ILE A 90 -18.55 6.67 6.52
CA ILE A 90 -17.88 5.87 7.54
C ILE A 90 -17.18 6.78 8.56
N TYR A 91 -16.54 7.86 8.11
CA TYR A 91 -15.94 8.86 9.00
C TYR A 91 -16.99 9.59 9.84
N GLY A 92 -18.13 9.93 9.26
CA GLY A 92 -19.28 10.49 9.98
C GLY A 92 -19.75 9.57 11.10
N ASP A 93 -19.94 8.28 10.79
CA ASP A 93 -20.33 7.26 11.78
C ASP A 93 -19.28 7.10 12.90
N VAL A 94 -17.97 7.15 12.60
CA VAL A 94 -16.93 7.04 13.64
C VAL A 94 -16.98 8.21 14.62
N LYS A 95 -17.29 9.43 14.15
CA LYS A 95 -17.35 10.61 15.02
C LYS A 95 -18.57 10.58 15.95
N SER A 96 -19.69 10.03 15.49
CA SER A 96 -20.94 9.98 16.25
C SER A 96 -21.05 8.78 17.19
N LEU A 97 -20.33 7.69 16.94
CA LEU A 97 -20.38 6.50 17.77
C LEU A 97 -19.55 6.64 19.06
N PRO A 98 -20.08 6.16 20.20
CA PRO A 98 -19.29 6.02 21.43
C PRO A 98 -18.17 5.01 21.23
N ASP A 99 -17.13 5.09 22.06
CA ASP A 99 -16.03 4.12 22.01
C ASP A 99 -16.54 2.70 22.30
N GLY A 100 -16.07 1.74 21.51
CA GLY A 100 -16.53 0.35 21.57
C GLY A 100 -16.41 -0.38 20.23
N SER A 101 -16.89 -1.62 20.22
CA SER A 101 -16.73 -2.56 19.10
C SER A 101 -17.28 -2.02 17.76
N ALA A 102 -18.39 -1.29 17.78
CA ALA A 102 -18.99 -0.68 16.59
C ALA A 102 -18.08 0.40 15.97
N LYS A 103 -17.53 1.29 16.79
CA LYS A 103 -16.59 2.34 16.36
C LYS A 103 -15.29 1.73 15.85
N ASP A 104 -14.78 0.70 16.52
CA ASP A 104 -13.57 -0.01 16.08
C ASP A 104 -13.77 -0.74 14.76
N ARG A 105 -14.94 -1.33 14.51
CA ARG A 105 -15.28 -1.93 13.22
C ARG A 105 -15.26 -0.88 12.11
N LYS A 106 -15.80 0.31 12.35
CA LYS A 106 -15.77 1.42 11.38
C LYS A 106 -14.34 1.95 11.15
N ARG A 107 -13.52 2.05 12.20
CA ARG A 107 -12.08 2.36 12.07
C ARG A 107 -11.31 1.33 11.25
N ARG A 108 -11.59 0.04 11.43
CA ARG A 108 -11.01 -1.02 10.58
C ARG A 108 -11.42 -0.84 9.12
N LEU A 109 -12.70 -0.57 8.86
CA LEU A 109 -13.20 -0.34 7.51
C LEU A 109 -12.50 0.85 6.82
N ILE A 110 -12.27 1.95 7.54
CA ILE A 110 -11.47 3.08 7.04
C ILE A 110 -10.06 2.63 6.65
N ARG A 111 -9.37 1.89 7.53
CA ARG A 111 -8.01 1.40 7.26
C ARG A 111 -7.93 0.49 6.03
N VAL A 112 -8.95 -0.35 5.81
CA VAL A 112 -9.06 -1.18 4.60
C VAL A 112 -9.14 -0.30 3.36
N TRP A 113 -10.05 0.68 3.36
CA TRP A 113 -10.20 1.62 2.25
C TRP A 113 -8.94 2.45 1.98
N THR A 114 -8.22 2.87 3.01
CA THR A 114 -6.95 3.59 2.85
C THR A 114 -5.89 2.72 2.15
N LYS A 115 -5.82 1.42 2.45
CA LYS A 115 -4.88 0.50 1.79
C LYS A 115 -5.27 0.27 0.33
N ILE A 116 -6.56 0.11 0.04
CA ILE A 116 -7.06 0.00 -1.35
C ILE A 116 -6.76 1.28 -2.13
N ALA A 117 -7.00 2.44 -1.53
CA ALA A 117 -6.67 3.74 -2.10
C ALA A 117 -5.20 3.83 -2.49
N LEU A 118 -4.30 3.42 -1.58
CA LEU A 118 -2.87 3.41 -1.83
C LEU A 118 -2.50 2.63 -3.09
N VAL A 119 -3.08 1.44 -3.27
CA VAL A 119 -2.84 0.57 -4.44
C VAL A 119 -3.28 1.23 -5.74
N LEU A 120 -4.43 1.92 -5.73
CA LEU A 120 -5.01 2.48 -6.96
C LEU A 120 -4.48 3.88 -7.29
N ILE A 121 -3.96 4.63 -6.32
CA ILE A 121 -3.48 6.02 -6.52
C ILE A 121 -2.00 6.04 -6.87
N LYS A 122 -1.16 5.28 -6.15
CA LYS A 122 0.27 5.29 -6.38
C LYS A 122 0.59 4.55 -7.67
N GLU A 123 1.22 5.24 -8.61
CA GLU A 123 1.44 4.77 -9.98
C GLU A 123 2.26 3.47 -10.02
N ASP A 124 3.35 3.38 -9.25
CA ASP A 124 4.21 2.20 -9.16
C ASP A 124 3.47 0.94 -8.64
N ILE A 125 2.55 1.13 -7.69
CA ILE A 125 1.71 0.04 -7.17
C ILE A 125 0.61 -0.32 -8.15
N ARG A 126 -0.03 0.70 -8.72
CA ARG A 126 -1.13 0.54 -9.66
C ARG A 126 -0.66 -0.19 -10.91
N GLU A 127 0.51 0.12 -11.45
CA GLU A 127 1.06 -0.56 -12.63
C GLU A 127 1.27 -2.05 -12.37
N VAL A 128 1.83 -2.42 -11.21
CA VAL A 128 1.97 -3.84 -10.84
C VAL A 128 0.59 -4.49 -10.66
N TYR A 129 -0.38 -3.78 -10.08
CA TYR A 129 -1.74 -4.28 -9.94
C TYR A 129 -2.41 -4.52 -11.31
N ASP A 130 -2.31 -3.54 -12.22
CA ASP A 130 -2.89 -3.57 -13.55
C ASP A 130 -2.24 -4.65 -14.44
N ALA A 131 -0.93 -4.86 -14.31
CA ALA A 131 -0.19 -5.86 -15.09
C ALA A 131 -0.36 -7.28 -14.56
N GLU A 132 -0.36 -7.47 -13.24
CA GLU A 132 -0.22 -8.81 -12.63
C GLU A 132 -1.52 -9.35 -12.04
N ILE A 133 -2.44 -8.48 -11.58
CA ILE A 133 -3.64 -8.89 -10.85
C ILE A 133 -4.89 -8.73 -11.70
N LYS A 134 -5.03 -7.57 -12.33
CA LYS A 134 -6.21 -7.23 -13.11
C LYS A 134 -6.41 -8.22 -14.27
N GLY A 135 -7.65 -8.68 -14.46
CA GLY A 135 -8.02 -9.69 -15.45
C GLY A 135 -7.92 -11.14 -14.96
N ASN A 136 -7.01 -11.48 -14.03
CA ASN A 136 -7.01 -12.78 -13.37
C ASN A 136 -6.52 -12.67 -11.91
N ILE A 137 -7.42 -12.17 -11.05
CA ILE A 137 -7.13 -11.78 -9.67
C ILE A 137 -6.53 -12.94 -8.87
N VAL A 138 -7.11 -14.13 -8.98
CA VAL A 138 -6.66 -15.30 -8.21
C VAL A 138 -5.24 -15.72 -8.61
N LYS A 139 -4.96 -15.81 -9.92
CA LYS A 139 -3.62 -16.16 -10.42
C LYS A 139 -2.60 -15.08 -10.10
N GLY A 140 -2.99 -13.82 -10.25
CA GLY A 140 -2.17 -12.66 -9.92
C GLY A 140 -1.79 -12.61 -8.45
N LEU A 141 -2.77 -12.77 -7.55
CA LEU A 141 -2.51 -12.80 -6.11
C LEU A 141 -1.65 -14.02 -5.74
N HIS A 142 -1.78 -15.13 -6.45
CA HIS A 142 -0.88 -16.25 -6.29
C HIS A 142 0.57 -15.90 -6.65
N LYS A 143 0.77 -15.18 -7.77
CA LYS A 143 2.10 -14.75 -8.24
C LYS A 143 2.72 -13.71 -7.31
N VAL A 144 1.95 -12.71 -6.91
CA VAL A 144 2.43 -11.53 -6.14
C VAL A 144 2.52 -11.81 -4.64
N CYS A 145 1.54 -12.55 -4.07
CA CYS A 145 1.46 -12.81 -2.63
C CYS A 145 1.91 -14.22 -2.23
N GLY A 146 2.05 -15.14 -3.19
CA GLY A 146 2.67 -16.46 -3.00
C GLY A 146 2.14 -17.24 -1.80
N GLN A 147 3.02 -17.51 -0.83
CA GLN A 147 2.68 -18.25 0.37
C GLN A 147 1.76 -17.51 1.33
N ARG A 148 1.77 -16.16 1.35
CA ARG A 148 0.88 -15.38 2.22
C ARG A 148 -0.56 -15.70 1.85
N TRP A 149 -0.87 -15.71 0.55
CA TRP A 149 -2.19 -16.05 0.02
C TRP A 149 -2.65 -17.47 0.42
N LYS A 150 -1.75 -18.46 0.33
CA LYS A 150 -2.07 -19.85 0.68
C LYS A 150 -2.42 -20.00 2.16
N LYS A 151 -1.69 -19.32 3.06
CA LYS A 151 -1.98 -19.34 4.49
C LYS A 151 -3.37 -18.76 4.80
N MET A 152 -3.77 -17.70 4.08
CA MET A 152 -5.08 -17.06 4.28
C MET A 152 -6.28 -17.89 3.80
N LYS A 153 -6.10 -18.88 2.91
CA LYS A 153 -7.20 -19.74 2.45
C LYS A 153 -7.51 -20.91 3.40
N LEU A 154 -6.66 -21.16 4.40
CA LEU A 154 -6.72 -22.35 5.24
C LEU A 154 -7.28 -22.09 6.66
N ASP A 155 -7.66 -20.84 6.98
CA ASP A 155 -8.32 -20.41 8.24
C ASP A 155 -9.78 -19.94 7.98
#